data_AF-A0A1C4RNC4-F1
#
_entry.id   AF-A0A1C4RNC4-F1
#
_cell.length_a   1.000
_cell.length_b   1.000
_cell.length_c   1.000
_cell.angle_alpha   90.00
_cell.angle_beta   90.00
_cell.angle_gamma   90.00
#
_symmetry.space_group_name_H-M   'P 1'
#
loop_
_entity.id
_entity.type
_entity.pdbx_description
1 polymer ?
#
loop_
_entity_poly.entity_id
_entity_poly.type
_entity_poly.pdbx_seq_one_letter_code
_entity_poly.pdbx_strand_id
1 'polypeptide(L)'
;MNALLLESEDVAWFRDDLTGARLAASRLARRIGLSEHRAGEIALAVSEAASNLVKHAVAGAILLRVVRTAQHGGIEFLALDSGPGMADVAASMRDGRSTAGTLGIGLGMVARLADTFDLHSLPGHGTVMLARFWPRDARLRPAVGGERSESAVGGVTRPIGGAQECGDGWAARWDDAGTPVPGDALRDVTAAARIRASDRSTPGYGGGPAAGPAAGRASAALGAGRAVLVMLCDGLGHGPLAEMATQVAIRAFHTGAGGHPEEVVNEIHHALASTRGAAVAVARIEPDQERVLFCGVGNIAGAVVTSTSKSSLPSLPGTAGHLIRTLRTFTHPMPTGSALVMHSDGLTERWSPETLPGVLQHSPTVIAGHLLRIAGKYHDDASVVVAKGPW
;
A
#
# COMPACT_ATOMS: atom_id res chain seq x y z
N MET A 1 18.97 6.72 -3.64
CA MET A 1 18.79 5.28 -3.29
C MET A 1 17.49 4.81 -3.91
N ASN A 2 17.48 3.71 -4.67
CA ASN A 2 16.26 3.20 -5.31
C ASN A 2 15.47 2.34 -4.30
N ALA A 3 14.54 2.95 -3.56
CA ALA A 3 13.59 2.16 -2.78
C ALA A 3 12.69 1.33 -3.72
N LEU A 4 12.29 0.15 -3.28
CA LEU A 4 11.38 -0.69 -4.07
C LEU A 4 9.94 -0.20 -3.95
N LEU A 5 9.14 -0.46 -4.98
CA LEU A 5 7.69 -0.49 -4.88
C LEU A 5 7.25 -1.92 -5.17
N LEU A 6 6.43 -2.47 -4.28
CA LEU A 6 5.89 -3.81 -4.42
C LEU A 6 4.41 -3.72 -4.76
N GLU A 7 4.04 -4.39 -5.84
CA GLU A 7 2.64 -4.67 -6.14
C GLU A 7 2.21 -5.94 -5.39
N SER A 8 0.93 -6.04 -5.02
CA SER A 8 0.40 -7.22 -4.36
C SER A 8 -0.85 -7.74 -5.04
N GLU A 9 -0.94 -9.07 -5.13
CA GLU A 9 -2.07 -9.81 -5.71
C GLU A 9 -2.32 -11.09 -4.90
N ASP A 10 -3.39 -11.82 -5.24
CA ASP A 10 -3.73 -13.11 -4.62
C ASP A 10 -3.78 -13.05 -3.09
N VAL A 11 -4.42 -12.01 -2.56
CA VAL A 11 -4.52 -11.72 -1.14
C VAL A 11 -5.50 -12.68 -0.46
N ALA A 12 -5.04 -13.39 0.56
CA ALA A 12 -5.85 -14.34 1.33
C ALA A 12 -5.68 -14.12 2.83
N TRP A 13 -6.80 -14.10 3.55
CA TRP A 13 -6.84 -13.98 5.01
C TRP A 13 -7.22 -15.29 5.68
N PHE A 14 -6.47 -15.66 6.71
CA PHE A 14 -6.71 -16.80 7.57
C PHE A 14 -6.93 -16.31 8.99
N ARG A 15 -8.19 -16.42 9.46
CA ARG A 15 -8.60 -16.06 10.82
C ARG A 15 -9.15 -17.27 11.54
N ASP A 16 -10.10 -17.94 10.91
CA ASP A 16 -10.80 -19.11 11.48
C ASP A 16 -10.08 -20.43 11.19
N ASP A 17 -9.21 -20.47 10.17
CA ASP A 17 -8.39 -21.63 9.81
C ASP A 17 -6.90 -21.27 9.65
N LEU A 18 -6.25 -21.01 10.79
CA LEU A 18 -4.81 -20.72 10.82
C LEU A 18 -3.96 -21.90 10.35
N THR A 19 -4.44 -23.14 10.48
CA THR A 19 -3.68 -24.34 10.07
C THR A 19 -3.70 -24.52 8.55
N GLY A 20 -4.80 -24.13 7.89
CA GLY A 20 -4.94 -24.10 6.43
C GLY A 20 -3.99 -23.12 5.74
N ALA A 21 -3.52 -22.08 6.43
CA ALA A 21 -2.59 -21.09 5.89
C ALA A 21 -1.30 -21.73 5.34
N ARG A 22 -0.80 -22.80 5.98
CA ARG A 22 0.39 -23.55 5.54
C ARG A 22 0.22 -24.15 4.13
N LEU A 23 -0.93 -24.81 3.92
CA LEU A 23 -1.25 -25.45 2.64
C LEU A 23 -1.51 -24.39 1.56
N ALA A 24 -2.16 -23.29 1.92
CA ALA A 24 -2.33 -22.15 1.01
C ALA A 24 -0.99 -21.55 0.59
N ALA A 25 -0.06 -21.33 1.51
CA ALA A 25 1.27 -20.79 1.22
C ALA A 25 2.08 -21.69 0.28
N SER A 26 2.04 -23.00 0.51
CA SER A 26 2.71 -23.99 -0.37
C SER A 26 2.09 -24.02 -1.77
N ARG A 27 0.76 -23.89 -1.88
CA ARG A 27 0.06 -23.81 -3.18
C ARG A 27 0.38 -22.51 -3.90
N LEU A 28 0.39 -21.38 -3.19
CA LEU A 28 0.70 -20.07 -3.74
C LEU A 28 2.12 -20.01 -4.29
N ALA A 29 3.10 -20.49 -3.50
CA ALA A 29 4.50 -20.56 -3.90
C ALA A 29 4.71 -21.35 -5.20
N ARG A 30 4.10 -22.54 -5.31
CA ARG A 30 4.19 -23.37 -6.52
C ARG A 30 3.50 -22.73 -7.72
N ARG A 31 2.36 -22.07 -7.50
CA ARG A 31 1.62 -21.37 -8.57
C ARG A 31 2.45 -20.27 -9.22
N ILE A 32 3.26 -19.54 -8.44
CA ILE A 32 4.14 -18.50 -8.98
C ILE A 32 5.51 -19.02 -9.44
N GLY A 33 5.72 -20.34 -9.46
CA GLY A 33 6.93 -20.98 -9.98
C GLY A 33 8.10 -21.07 -9.01
N LEU A 34 7.90 -20.92 -7.70
CA LEU A 34 8.96 -21.18 -6.72
C LEU A 34 9.28 -22.67 -6.64
N SER A 35 10.55 -23.00 -6.37
CA SER A 35 11.00 -24.39 -6.23
C SER A 35 10.31 -25.09 -5.06
N GLU A 36 10.18 -26.42 -5.12
CA GLU A 36 9.63 -27.24 -4.03
C GLU A 36 10.37 -27.01 -2.71
N HIS A 37 11.70 -26.82 -2.76
CA HIS A 37 12.49 -26.46 -1.59
C HIS A 37 12.04 -25.13 -0.99
N ARG A 38 11.87 -24.08 -1.82
CA ARG A 38 11.43 -22.76 -1.34
C ARG A 38 10.00 -22.78 -0.83
N ALA A 39 9.11 -23.52 -1.48
CA ALA A 39 7.75 -23.75 -1.01
C ALA A 39 7.74 -24.44 0.37
N GLY A 40 8.64 -25.39 0.62
CA GLY A 40 8.85 -26.02 1.92
C GLY A 40 9.30 -25.04 3.01
N GLU A 41 10.27 -24.17 2.71
CA GLU A 41 10.72 -23.11 3.64
C GLU A 41 9.58 -22.17 4.03
N ILE A 42 8.78 -21.72 3.05
CA ILE A 42 7.61 -20.86 3.27
C ILE A 42 6.57 -21.58 4.14
N ALA A 43 6.29 -22.84 3.86
CA ALA A 43 5.34 -23.64 4.62
C ALA A 43 5.76 -23.79 6.08
N LEU A 44 7.05 -24.03 6.35
CA LEU A 44 7.58 -24.10 7.71
C LEU A 44 7.40 -22.77 8.45
N ALA A 45 7.74 -21.65 7.81
CA ALA A 45 7.63 -20.33 8.42
C ALA A 45 6.17 -19.95 8.74
N VAL A 46 5.25 -20.20 7.82
CA VAL A 46 3.80 -19.96 8.03
C VAL A 46 3.24 -20.89 9.11
N SER A 47 3.68 -22.15 9.17
CA SER A 47 3.27 -23.09 10.21
C SER A 47 3.71 -22.64 11.60
N GLU A 48 4.91 -22.08 11.71
CA GLU A 48 5.42 -21.54 12.98
C GLU A 48 4.62 -20.29 13.40
N ALA A 49 4.37 -19.37 12.47
CA ALA A 49 3.52 -18.21 12.72
C ALA A 49 2.11 -18.61 13.18
N ALA A 50 1.48 -19.57 12.49
CA ALA A 50 0.16 -20.09 12.85
C ALA A 50 0.15 -20.75 14.23
N SER A 51 1.16 -21.57 14.54
CA SER A 51 1.32 -22.19 15.87
C SER A 51 1.42 -21.14 16.97
N ASN A 52 2.20 -20.07 16.74
CA ASN A 52 2.35 -19.00 17.72
C ASN A 52 1.05 -18.22 17.94
N LEU A 53 0.29 -17.96 16.89
CA LEU A 53 -1.04 -17.37 17.01
C LEU A 53 -1.98 -18.27 17.82
N VAL A 54 -2.04 -19.57 17.52
CA VAL A 54 -2.91 -20.51 18.26
C VAL A 54 -2.54 -20.61 19.74
N LYS A 55 -1.25 -20.54 20.07
CA LYS A 55 -0.76 -20.72 21.46
C LYS A 55 -0.82 -19.45 22.29
N HIS A 56 -0.64 -18.28 21.68
CA HIS A 56 -0.34 -17.04 22.41
C HIS A 56 -1.29 -15.88 22.09
N ALA A 57 -2.01 -15.90 20.97
CA ALA A 57 -2.91 -14.83 20.59
C ALA A 57 -4.26 -14.96 21.31
N VAL A 58 -4.86 -13.81 21.65
CA VAL A 58 -6.28 -13.73 22.03
C VAL A 58 -7.16 -13.74 20.77
N ALA A 59 -6.73 -12.98 19.76
CA ALA A 59 -7.27 -12.99 18.41
C ALA A 59 -6.09 -12.82 17.44
N GLY A 60 -6.01 -13.68 16.43
CA GLY A 60 -4.90 -13.74 15.50
C GLY A 60 -5.35 -13.90 14.06
N ALA A 61 -4.54 -13.41 13.12
CA ALA A 61 -4.80 -13.56 11.70
C ALA A 61 -3.49 -13.69 10.93
N ILE A 62 -3.52 -14.43 9.82
CA ILE A 62 -2.45 -14.44 8.81
C ILE A 62 -3.01 -13.88 7.52
N LEU A 63 -2.39 -12.82 7.02
CA LEU A 63 -2.50 -12.41 5.63
C LEU A 63 -1.40 -13.12 4.84
N LEU A 64 -1.76 -13.70 3.70
CA LEU A 64 -0.85 -14.32 2.74
C LEU A 64 -1.11 -13.70 1.37
N ARG A 65 -0.06 -13.30 0.65
CA ARG A 65 -0.20 -12.71 -0.69
C ARG A 65 1.02 -12.95 -1.56
N VAL A 66 0.84 -12.74 -2.86
CA VAL A 66 1.96 -12.60 -3.80
C VAL A 66 2.39 -11.14 -3.78
N VAL A 67 3.70 -10.91 -3.73
CA VAL A 67 4.31 -9.59 -3.93
C VAL A 67 5.17 -9.62 -5.19
N ARG A 68 5.14 -8.54 -5.97
CA ARG A 68 5.87 -8.46 -7.25
C ARG A 68 6.71 -7.20 -7.35
N THR A 69 7.86 -7.35 -7.97
CA THR A 69 8.57 -6.28 -8.68
C THR A 69 8.30 -6.44 -10.18
N ALA A 70 8.83 -5.52 -11.00
CA ALA A 70 8.74 -5.64 -12.46
C ALA A 70 9.33 -6.95 -13.02
N GLN A 71 10.23 -7.62 -12.30
CA GLN A 71 10.96 -8.79 -12.78
C GLN A 71 10.78 -10.05 -11.93
N HIS A 72 10.34 -9.92 -10.68
CA HIS A 72 10.37 -11.01 -9.71
C HIS A 72 9.06 -11.10 -8.92
N GLY A 73 8.61 -12.32 -8.68
CA GLY A 73 7.48 -12.61 -7.79
C GLY A 73 7.96 -13.31 -6.52
N GLY A 74 7.34 -12.99 -5.40
CA GLY A 74 7.63 -13.57 -4.10
C GLY A 74 6.36 -13.79 -3.28
N ILE A 75 6.50 -14.51 -2.18
CA ILE A 75 5.43 -14.72 -1.21
C ILE A 75 5.67 -13.84 0.00
N GLU A 76 4.65 -13.13 0.43
CA GLU A 76 4.63 -12.41 1.69
C GLU A 76 3.57 -13.00 2.61
N PHE A 77 3.89 -13.15 3.88
CA PHE A 77 2.86 -13.25 4.91
C PHE A 77 3.03 -12.17 5.98
N LEU A 78 1.90 -11.76 6.54
CA LEU A 78 1.81 -10.86 7.69
C LEU A 78 0.96 -11.56 8.75
N ALA A 79 1.58 -11.91 9.88
CA ALA A 79 0.89 -12.43 11.05
C ALA A 79 0.58 -11.28 12.01
N LEU A 80 -0.66 -11.20 12.47
CA LEU A 80 -1.18 -10.17 13.36
C LEU A 80 -1.79 -10.83 14.58
N ASP A 81 -1.49 -10.36 15.79
CA ASP A 81 -2.22 -10.73 17.00
C ASP A 81 -2.51 -9.54 17.90
N SER A 82 -3.63 -9.63 18.62
CA SER A 82 -4.01 -8.73 19.72
C SER A 82 -3.78 -9.39 21.09
N GLY A 83 -2.77 -10.25 21.18
CA GLY A 83 -2.35 -10.90 22.42
C GLY A 83 -1.56 -9.98 23.35
N PRO A 84 -0.90 -10.53 24.39
CA PRO A 84 -0.19 -9.75 25.40
C PRO A 84 1.05 -9.01 24.86
N GLY A 85 1.52 -9.36 23.65
CA GLY A 85 2.77 -8.84 23.09
C GLY A 85 4.02 -9.33 23.85
N MET A 86 5.19 -8.84 23.41
CA MET A 86 6.49 -9.21 23.95
C MET A 86 7.19 -8.01 24.58
N ALA A 87 7.73 -8.17 25.78
CA ALA A 87 8.52 -7.14 26.45
C ALA A 87 9.96 -7.02 25.93
N ASP A 88 10.56 -8.14 25.51
CA ASP A 88 11.90 -8.19 24.93
C ASP A 88 11.87 -9.08 23.68
N VAL A 89 11.67 -8.43 22.52
CA VAL A 89 11.63 -9.11 21.21
C VAL A 89 12.97 -9.77 20.90
N ALA A 90 14.09 -9.11 21.21
CA ALA A 90 15.43 -9.64 20.94
C ALA A 90 15.71 -10.92 21.73
N ALA A 91 15.22 -11.01 22.96
CA ALA A 91 15.23 -12.24 23.73
C ALA A 91 14.39 -13.35 23.10
N SER A 92 13.18 -13.05 22.62
CA SER A 92 12.30 -14.04 21.97
C SER A 92 12.82 -14.54 20.62
N MET A 93 13.70 -13.78 19.97
CA MET A 93 14.37 -14.16 18.72
C MET A 93 15.56 -15.11 18.92
N ARG A 94 16.08 -15.24 20.14
CA ARG A 94 17.19 -16.15 20.44
C ARG A 94 16.68 -17.58 20.64
N ASP A 95 17.29 -18.52 19.92
CA ASP A 95 16.98 -19.94 20.02
C ASP A 95 17.03 -20.43 21.49
N GLY A 96 16.13 -21.36 21.86
CA GLY A 96 16.12 -21.98 23.20
C GLY A 96 15.25 -21.28 24.24
N ARG A 97 14.54 -20.20 23.89
CA ARG A 97 13.63 -19.48 24.81
C ARG A 97 12.18 -19.60 24.34
N SER A 98 11.38 -20.41 25.02
CA SER A 98 9.94 -20.54 24.82
C SER A 98 9.20 -20.38 26.15
N THR A 99 8.10 -19.63 26.14
CA THR A 99 7.20 -19.46 27.29
C THR A 99 6.10 -20.52 27.34
N ALA A 100 5.96 -21.39 26.33
CA ALA A 100 4.89 -22.38 26.22
C ALA A 100 5.35 -23.80 25.82
N GLY A 101 6.55 -24.21 26.25
CA GLY A 101 6.98 -25.61 26.16
C GLY A 101 7.43 -26.09 24.77
N THR A 102 7.77 -25.18 23.84
CA THR A 102 8.47 -25.52 22.59
C THR A 102 9.99 -25.33 22.73
N LEU A 103 10.78 -25.79 21.76
CA LEU A 103 12.24 -25.58 21.75
C LEU A 103 12.65 -24.10 21.65
N GLY A 104 11.72 -23.16 21.43
CA GLY A 104 12.02 -21.72 21.37
C GLY A 104 12.87 -21.31 20.16
N ILE A 105 12.81 -22.09 19.07
CA ILE A 105 13.60 -21.87 17.83
C ILE A 105 12.77 -21.16 16.75
N GLY A 106 11.46 -21.06 16.96
CA GLY A 106 10.46 -20.72 15.94
C GLY A 106 10.67 -19.37 15.24
N LEU A 107 10.63 -18.27 15.99
CA LEU A 107 10.77 -16.92 15.43
C LEU A 107 12.15 -16.70 14.80
N GLY A 108 13.21 -17.20 15.43
CA GLY A 108 14.57 -17.17 14.88
C GLY A 108 14.67 -17.96 13.57
N MET A 109 14.01 -19.11 13.47
CA MET A 109 13.93 -19.90 12.23
C MET A 109 13.23 -19.13 11.11
N VAL A 110 12.07 -18.52 11.38
CA VAL A 110 11.35 -17.71 10.39
C VAL A 110 12.24 -16.61 9.81
N ALA A 111 12.93 -15.86 10.68
CA ALA A 111 13.83 -14.79 10.25
C ALA A 111 15.02 -15.28 9.41
N ARG A 112 15.53 -16.49 9.67
CA ARG A 112 16.61 -17.09 8.86
C ARG A 112 16.14 -17.59 7.50
N LEU A 113 14.90 -18.08 7.40
CA LEU A 113 14.36 -18.58 6.13
C LEU A 113 13.90 -17.45 5.20
N ALA A 114 13.37 -16.37 5.77
CA ALA A 114 12.88 -15.21 5.02
C ALA A 114 14.03 -14.43 4.37
N ASP A 115 13.78 -13.82 3.20
CA ASP A 115 14.72 -12.85 2.61
C ASP A 115 14.48 -11.43 3.16
N THR A 116 13.28 -11.17 3.67
CA THR A 116 12.95 -9.95 4.42
C THR A 116 12.13 -10.36 5.62
N PHE A 117 12.51 -9.87 6.80
CA PHE A 117 11.83 -10.15 8.05
C PHE A 117 11.69 -8.86 8.85
N ASP A 118 10.51 -8.63 9.39
CA ASP A 118 10.25 -7.50 10.28
C ASP A 118 9.25 -7.92 11.34
N LEU A 119 9.48 -7.51 12.59
CA LEU A 119 8.71 -7.94 13.75
C LEU A 119 8.62 -6.79 14.73
N HIS A 120 7.39 -6.35 14.99
CA HIS A 120 7.12 -5.36 16.02
C HIS A 120 6.11 -5.94 17.02
N SER A 121 6.44 -5.86 18.30
CA SER A 121 5.59 -6.33 19.38
C SER A 121 5.68 -5.37 20.54
N LEU A 122 4.54 -5.09 21.14
CA LEU A 122 4.42 -4.14 22.25
C LEU A 122 3.59 -4.78 23.37
N PRO A 123 4.05 -4.74 24.63
CA PRO A 123 3.27 -5.24 25.75
C PRO A 123 1.87 -4.61 25.81
N GLY A 124 0.84 -5.45 25.90
CA GLY A 124 -0.58 -5.03 25.88
C GLY A 124 -1.14 -4.64 24.51
N HIS A 125 -0.31 -4.63 23.47
CA HIS A 125 -0.68 -4.26 22.11
C HIS A 125 -0.38 -5.37 21.09
N GLY A 126 -0.06 -6.59 21.51
CA GLY A 126 0.16 -7.72 20.60
C GLY A 126 1.34 -7.56 19.64
N THR A 127 1.35 -8.36 18.57
CA THR A 127 2.49 -8.48 17.63
C THR A 127 2.05 -8.38 16.18
N VAL A 128 2.94 -7.81 15.36
CA VAL A 128 2.87 -7.83 13.90
C VAL A 128 4.18 -8.36 13.36
N MET A 129 4.11 -9.46 12.60
CA MET A 129 5.27 -10.13 12.01
C MET A 129 5.11 -10.22 10.50
N LEU A 130 6.08 -9.68 9.76
CA LEU A 130 6.19 -9.73 8.32
C LEU A 130 7.33 -10.66 7.92
N ALA A 131 7.08 -11.50 6.92
CA ALA A 131 8.14 -12.25 6.26
C ALA A 131 7.89 -12.31 4.74
N ARG A 132 8.95 -12.07 3.95
CA ARG A 132 8.94 -12.17 2.48
C ARG A 132 9.95 -13.20 2.00
N PHE A 133 9.54 -13.92 0.95
CA PHE A 133 10.28 -15.03 0.36
C PHE A 133 10.32 -14.85 -1.15
N TRP A 134 11.51 -14.57 -1.68
CA TRP A 134 11.83 -14.50 -3.10
C TRP A 134 12.41 -15.83 -3.59
N PRO A 135 12.57 -16.03 -4.92
CA PRO A 135 13.33 -17.15 -5.46
C PRO A 135 14.75 -17.18 -4.90
N ARG A 136 15.28 -18.39 -4.63
CA ARG A 136 16.65 -18.51 -4.11
C ARG A 136 17.71 -18.22 -5.17
N ASP A 137 17.41 -18.38 -6.46
CA ASP A 137 18.29 -17.98 -7.56
C ASP A 137 18.54 -16.47 -7.51
N ALA A 138 19.80 -16.07 -7.32
CA ALA A 138 20.22 -14.68 -7.20
C ALA A 138 19.86 -13.83 -8.44
N ARG A 139 19.73 -14.43 -9.63
CA ARG A 139 19.29 -13.74 -10.86
C ARG A 139 17.81 -13.36 -10.83
N LEU A 140 17.05 -14.08 -10.01
CA LEU A 140 15.60 -13.93 -9.86
C LEU A 140 15.23 -13.20 -8.55
N ARG A 141 16.20 -12.54 -7.93
CA ARG A 141 15.98 -11.67 -6.76
C ARG A 141 15.96 -10.22 -7.18
N PRO A 142 15.14 -9.37 -6.54
CA PRO A 142 15.25 -7.93 -6.71
C PRO A 142 16.68 -7.48 -6.39
N ALA A 143 17.30 -6.70 -7.29
CA ALA A 143 18.59 -6.10 -7.01
C ALA A 143 18.40 -5.00 -5.96
N VAL A 144 18.93 -5.23 -4.76
CA VAL A 144 18.81 -4.28 -3.65
C VAL A 144 20.20 -3.74 -3.33
N GLY A 145 20.37 -2.43 -3.42
CA GLY A 145 21.54 -1.80 -2.85
C GLY A 145 21.44 -1.74 -1.32
N GLY A 146 22.31 -2.48 -0.63
CA GLY A 146 22.56 -2.31 0.81
C GLY A 146 21.48 -2.83 1.78
N GLU A 147 21.85 -2.85 3.06
CA GLU A 147 21.06 -3.39 4.18
C GLU A 147 19.67 -2.74 4.25
N ARG A 148 18.62 -3.58 4.22
CA ARG A 148 17.17 -3.28 4.22
C ARG A 148 16.56 -2.88 2.85
N SER A 149 16.22 -3.91 2.09
CA SER A 149 15.31 -3.87 0.93
C SER A 149 13.85 -3.62 1.32
N GLU A 150 13.58 -2.49 1.97
CA GLU A 150 12.21 -2.15 2.34
C GLU A 150 11.51 -1.41 1.20
N SER A 151 10.29 -1.85 0.87
CA SER A 151 9.42 -1.11 -0.04
C SER A 151 9.11 0.26 0.57
N ALA A 152 9.20 1.33 -0.22
CA ALA A 152 8.86 2.68 0.24
C ALA A 152 7.37 2.82 0.57
N VAL A 153 6.54 1.94 0.00
CA VAL A 153 5.10 1.92 0.19
C VAL A 153 4.67 0.50 0.56
N GLY A 154 3.78 0.37 1.53
CA GLY A 154 3.19 -0.89 1.92
C GLY A 154 1.81 -0.68 2.49
N GLY A 155 0.86 -1.46 2.00
CA GLY A 155 -0.51 -1.43 2.51
C GLY A 155 -1.06 -2.82 2.76
N VAL A 156 -2.21 -2.84 3.43
CA VAL A 156 -2.97 -4.03 3.79
C VAL A 156 -4.44 -3.74 3.50
N THR A 157 -5.09 -4.63 2.75
CA THR A 157 -6.54 -4.65 2.54
C THR A 157 -7.13 -5.86 3.27
N ARG A 158 -8.35 -5.72 3.77
CA ARG A 158 -9.10 -6.76 4.45
C ARG A 158 -10.56 -6.72 4.04
N PRO A 159 -11.13 -7.84 3.55
CA PRO A 159 -12.54 -7.90 3.24
C PRO A 159 -13.41 -7.83 4.50
N ILE A 160 -14.64 -7.31 4.35
CA ILE A 160 -15.70 -7.38 5.35
C ILE A 160 -15.93 -8.83 5.81
N GLY A 161 -16.24 -9.01 7.09
CA GLY A 161 -16.28 -10.33 7.75
C GLY A 161 -16.91 -11.45 6.93
N GLY A 162 -16.08 -12.45 6.56
CA GLY A 162 -16.49 -13.66 5.82
C GLY A 162 -16.45 -13.55 4.30
N ALA A 163 -16.28 -12.36 3.72
CA ALA A 163 -16.11 -12.18 2.28
C ALA A 163 -14.70 -12.54 1.82
N GLN A 164 -14.56 -12.84 0.53
CA GLN A 164 -13.25 -13.04 -0.12
C GLN A 164 -12.84 -11.81 -0.94
N GLU A 165 -13.84 -11.10 -1.47
CA GLU A 165 -13.69 -9.88 -2.26
C GLU A 165 -13.64 -8.66 -1.33
N CYS A 166 -12.67 -7.77 -1.55
CA CYS A 166 -12.54 -6.52 -0.81
C CYS A 166 -12.87 -5.35 -1.75
N GLY A 167 -13.79 -4.48 -1.33
CA GLY A 167 -14.09 -3.23 -2.02
C GLY A 167 -12.95 -2.23 -1.99
N ASP A 168 -12.00 -2.37 -1.07
CA ASP A 168 -10.86 -1.46 -0.94
C ASP A 168 -9.61 -1.90 -1.71
N GLY A 169 -8.80 -0.93 -2.11
CA GLY A 169 -7.52 -1.16 -2.76
C GLY A 169 -6.57 0.01 -2.64
N TRP A 170 -5.30 -0.24 -2.92
CA TRP A 170 -4.27 0.79 -2.97
C TRP A 170 -3.28 0.47 -4.09
N ALA A 171 -2.61 1.50 -4.58
CA ALA A 171 -1.57 1.37 -5.59
C ALA A 171 -0.47 2.39 -5.35
N ALA A 172 0.72 2.12 -5.87
CA ALA A 172 1.82 3.08 -5.86
C ALA A 172 2.65 2.98 -7.13
N ARG A 173 3.19 4.12 -7.57
CA ARG A 173 4.11 4.18 -8.70
C ARG A 173 5.11 5.31 -8.49
N TRP A 174 6.29 5.17 -9.10
CA TRP A 174 7.23 6.27 -9.21
C TRP A 174 6.72 7.25 -10.27
N ASP A 175 6.94 8.54 -10.03
CA ASP A 175 6.91 9.54 -11.07
C ASP A 175 8.27 10.23 -11.17
N ASP A 176 8.85 10.11 -12.35
CA ASP A 176 10.15 10.65 -12.69
C ASP A 176 10.03 11.98 -13.46
N ALA A 177 8.84 12.61 -13.49
CA ALA A 177 8.61 13.93 -14.07
C ALA A 177 9.56 14.98 -13.46
N GLY A 178 10.73 15.15 -14.08
CA GLY A 178 11.82 15.98 -13.60
C GLY A 178 13.22 15.40 -13.85
N THR A 179 13.35 14.12 -14.20
CA THR A 179 14.64 13.49 -14.54
C THR A 179 14.90 13.63 -16.04
N PRO A 180 16.01 14.25 -16.50
CA PRO A 180 16.39 14.18 -17.90
C PRO A 180 16.60 12.71 -18.26
N VAL A 181 15.78 12.18 -19.16
CA VAL A 181 15.97 10.83 -19.69
C VAL A 181 17.33 10.83 -20.40
N PRO A 182 18.32 9.99 -20.01
CA PRO A 182 19.49 9.76 -20.84
C PRO A 182 18.98 9.20 -22.16
N GLY A 183 19.26 9.91 -23.26
CA GLY A 183 18.89 9.46 -24.60
C GLY A 183 19.39 8.04 -24.83
N ASP A 184 18.52 7.24 -25.45
CA ASP A 184 18.70 5.86 -25.94
C ASP A 184 18.12 4.73 -25.07
N ALA A 185 16.78 4.64 -25.07
CA ALA A 185 16.07 3.36 -24.93
C ALA A 185 14.61 3.44 -25.45
N LEU A 186 14.37 4.03 -26.62
CA LEU A 186 13.08 3.95 -27.31
C LEU A 186 13.34 3.81 -28.81
N ARG A 187 13.56 2.58 -29.26
CA ARG A 187 13.30 2.20 -30.65
C ARG A 187 12.17 1.17 -30.66
N ASP A 188 11.20 1.48 -31.49
CA ASP A 188 10.17 0.61 -32.06
C ASP A 188 9.04 0.10 -31.16
N VAL A 189 8.05 0.97 -30.92
CA VAL A 189 6.63 0.59 -31.02
C VAL A 189 5.78 1.78 -31.51
N THR A 190 6.07 2.33 -32.71
CA THR A 190 5.18 3.30 -33.37
C THR A 190 4.92 2.90 -34.82
N ALA A 191 4.17 1.82 -35.01
CA ALA A 191 3.63 1.45 -36.31
C ALA A 191 2.25 0.77 -36.20
N ALA A 192 1.25 1.47 -35.67
CA ALA A 192 -0.15 1.27 -36.03
C ALA A 192 -1.01 2.44 -35.54
N ALA A 193 -2.01 2.81 -36.34
CA ALA A 193 -3.03 3.84 -36.09
C ALA A 193 -2.64 5.31 -36.40
N ARG A 194 -2.29 5.59 -37.66
CA ARG A 194 -2.66 6.85 -38.32
C ARG A 194 -3.96 6.64 -39.09
N ILE A 195 -5.06 7.26 -38.65
CA ILE A 195 -6.22 7.53 -39.51
C ILE A 195 -6.62 9.01 -39.35
N ARG A 196 -6.80 9.65 -40.50
CA ARG A 196 -7.10 11.06 -40.75
C ARG A 196 -8.58 11.40 -40.50
N ALA A 197 -8.85 12.63 -40.08
CA ALA A 197 -9.98 13.48 -40.52
C ALA A 197 -9.70 14.93 -40.04
N SER A 198 -9.18 15.80 -40.89
CA SER A 198 -9.88 16.74 -41.80
C SER A 198 -10.38 18.03 -41.12
N ASP A 199 -9.51 19.04 -41.21
CA ASP A 199 -9.75 20.44 -41.58
C ASP A 199 -11.20 20.93 -41.76
N ARG A 200 -11.55 21.98 -40.99
CA ARG A 200 -12.46 23.07 -41.41
C ARG A 200 -12.27 24.29 -40.49
N SER A 201 -11.66 25.33 -41.04
CA SER A 201 -11.73 26.74 -40.63
C SER A 201 -13.00 27.38 -41.23
N THR A 202 -13.66 28.46 -40.80
CA THR A 202 -13.43 29.80 -40.20
C THR A 202 -14.84 30.42 -39.88
N PRO A 203 -15.07 31.72 -39.57
CA PRO A 203 -14.40 32.73 -38.73
C PRO A 203 -15.34 33.34 -37.64
N GLY A 204 -14.80 34.19 -36.75
CA GLY A 204 -15.49 34.73 -35.56
C GLY A 204 -16.20 36.09 -35.66
N TYR A 205 -16.66 36.61 -34.52
CA TYR A 205 -16.95 38.03 -34.24
C TYR A 205 -17.13 38.31 -32.72
N GLY A 206 -16.46 39.37 -32.21
CA GLY A 206 -17.04 40.41 -31.32
C GLY A 206 -17.25 40.21 -29.80
N GLY A 207 -16.34 40.78 -28.98
CA GLY A 207 -16.61 41.88 -28.02
C GLY A 207 -17.33 41.68 -26.66
N GLY A 208 -16.54 41.62 -25.57
CA GLY A 208 -16.76 42.20 -24.21
C GLY A 208 -17.91 41.68 -23.31
N PRO A 209 -17.90 41.87 -21.96
CA PRO A 209 -17.07 42.78 -21.15
C PRO A 209 -16.24 42.11 -20.02
N ALA A 210 -15.47 42.93 -19.31
CA ALA A 210 -14.49 42.61 -18.29
C ALA A 210 -15.03 41.76 -17.11
N ALA A 211 -14.38 40.62 -16.87
CA ALA A 211 -14.48 39.88 -15.63
C ALA A 211 -13.39 40.37 -14.65
N GLY A 212 -13.80 40.68 -13.41
CA GLY A 212 -12.90 40.98 -12.30
C GLY A 212 -11.92 39.82 -12.02
N PRO A 213 -10.91 40.01 -11.17
CA PRO A 213 -9.82 39.06 -11.03
C PRO A 213 -10.36 37.71 -10.55
N ALA A 214 -10.43 36.75 -11.46
CA ALA A 214 -10.59 35.35 -11.13
C ALA A 214 -9.40 34.97 -10.27
N ALA A 215 -9.65 34.60 -9.02
CA ALA A 215 -8.65 33.95 -8.17
C ALA A 215 -8.25 32.64 -8.88
N GLY A 216 -7.19 32.71 -9.68
CA GLY A 216 -6.66 31.58 -10.41
C GLY A 216 -6.32 30.48 -9.41
N ARG A 217 -6.89 29.29 -9.62
CA ARG A 217 -6.43 28.06 -8.99
C ARG A 217 -5.02 27.79 -9.51
N ALA A 218 -4.01 28.41 -8.89
CA ALA A 218 -2.64 28.01 -9.12
C ALA A 218 -2.46 26.67 -8.40
N SER A 219 -2.52 25.59 -9.17
CA SER A 219 -2.04 24.29 -8.72
C SER A 219 -0.58 24.44 -8.33
N ALA A 220 -0.19 23.93 -7.15
CA ALA A 220 1.19 24.01 -6.70
C ALA A 220 2.10 23.31 -7.73
N ALA A 221 3.15 24.01 -8.19
CA ALA A 221 4.08 23.46 -9.17
C ALA A 221 4.77 22.20 -8.61
N LEU A 222 4.86 21.16 -9.45
CA LEU A 222 5.54 19.92 -9.09
C LEU A 222 7.01 20.18 -8.79
N GLY A 223 7.54 19.49 -7.79
CA GLY A 223 8.96 19.51 -7.46
C GLY A 223 9.79 18.87 -8.56
N ALA A 224 11.00 19.38 -8.76
CA ALA A 224 11.99 18.68 -9.58
C ALA A 224 12.55 17.51 -8.76
N GLY A 225 12.68 16.34 -9.38
CA GLY A 225 13.20 15.13 -8.73
C GLY A 225 12.21 13.97 -8.79
N ARG A 226 12.60 12.87 -8.16
CA ARG A 226 11.80 11.64 -8.18
C ARG A 226 10.73 11.69 -7.09
N ALA A 227 9.48 11.48 -7.47
CA ALA A 227 8.34 11.46 -6.57
C ALA A 227 7.73 10.06 -6.47
N VAL A 228 7.03 9.80 -5.35
CA VAL A 228 6.18 8.60 -5.19
C VAL A 228 4.74 9.03 -5.24
N LEU A 229 3.95 8.48 -6.15
CA LEU A 229 2.50 8.57 -6.07
C LEU A 229 1.94 7.36 -5.34
N VAL A 230 0.98 7.61 -4.47
CA VAL A 230 0.23 6.59 -3.73
C VAL A 230 -1.25 6.89 -3.88
N MET A 231 -2.04 5.86 -4.19
CA MET A 231 -3.49 5.92 -4.24
C MET A 231 -4.09 4.98 -3.21
N LEU A 232 -5.18 5.40 -2.57
CA LEU A 232 -6.11 4.50 -1.90
C LEU A 232 -7.53 4.72 -2.45
N CYS A 233 -8.25 3.63 -2.64
CA CYS A 233 -9.57 3.57 -3.24
C CYS A 233 -10.48 2.68 -2.38
N ASP A 234 -11.72 3.12 -2.19
CA ASP A 234 -12.80 2.41 -1.54
C ASP A 234 -13.99 2.40 -2.52
N GLY A 235 -14.22 1.23 -3.13
CA GLY A 235 -15.27 1.02 -4.11
C GLY A 235 -16.63 0.97 -3.44
N LEU A 236 -17.61 1.71 -3.99
CA LEU A 236 -18.90 1.89 -3.30
C LEU A 236 -19.65 0.57 -3.03
N GLY A 237 -19.94 0.35 -1.75
CA GLY A 237 -20.64 -0.84 -1.25
C GLY A 237 -19.65 -1.93 -0.85
N HIS A 238 -20.02 -3.19 -1.07
CA HIS A 238 -19.15 -4.34 -0.78
C HIS A 238 -19.32 -5.43 -1.84
N GLY A 239 -18.42 -6.41 -1.83
CA GLY A 239 -18.43 -7.57 -2.72
C GLY A 239 -17.95 -7.27 -4.15
N PRO A 240 -18.25 -8.15 -5.13
CA PRO A 240 -17.58 -8.15 -6.43
C PRO A 240 -17.70 -6.85 -7.25
N LEU A 241 -18.79 -6.10 -7.07
CA LEU A 241 -18.99 -4.83 -7.79
C LEU A 241 -18.19 -3.66 -7.20
N ALA A 242 -17.96 -3.67 -5.88
CA ALA A 242 -17.07 -2.72 -5.22
C ALA A 242 -15.62 -3.02 -5.59
N GLU A 243 -15.22 -4.30 -5.50
CA GLU A 243 -13.90 -4.75 -5.95
C GLU A 243 -13.64 -4.38 -7.41
N MET A 244 -14.60 -4.60 -8.31
CA MET A 244 -14.47 -4.24 -9.72
C MET A 244 -14.21 -2.73 -9.91
N ALA A 245 -14.91 -1.85 -9.19
CA ALA A 245 -14.66 -0.42 -9.24
C ALA A 245 -13.23 -0.10 -8.80
N THR A 246 -12.78 -0.69 -7.70
CA THR A 246 -11.41 -0.54 -7.21
C THR A 246 -10.35 -1.03 -8.19
N GLN A 247 -10.58 -2.18 -8.86
CA GLN A 247 -9.65 -2.68 -9.89
C GLN A 247 -9.58 -1.75 -11.11
N VAL A 248 -10.69 -1.11 -11.49
CA VAL A 248 -10.71 -0.07 -12.53
C VAL A 248 -9.90 1.16 -12.10
N ALA A 249 -10.05 1.60 -10.84
CA ALA A 249 -9.27 2.71 -10.29
C ALA A 249 -7.77 2.41 -10.26
N ILE A 250 -7.37 1.22 -9.79
CA ILE A 250 -5.96 0.76 -9.77
C ILE A 250 -5.38 0.76 -11.19
N ARG A 251 -6.12 0.21 -12.15
CA ARG A 251 -5.69 0.20 -13.56
C ARG A 251 -5.52 1.61 -14.12
N ALA A 252 -6.48 2.50 -13.87
CA ALA A 252 -6.41 3.89 -14.31
C ALA A 252 -5.21 4.61 -13.69
N PHE A 253 -4.95 4.40 -12.40
CA PHE A 253 -3.80 4.96 -11.70
C PHE A 253 -2.46 4.52 -12.29
N HIS A 254 -2.29 3.23 -12.62
CA HIS A 254 -1.05 2.73 -13.20
C HIS A 254 -0.83 3.17 -14.65
N THR A 255 -1.91 3.27 -15.44
CA THR A 255 -1.84 3.60 -16.87
C THR A 255 -1.92 5.10 -17.17
N GLY A 256 -2.35 5.90 -16.20
CA GLY A 256 -2.47 7.35 -16.30
C GLY A 256 -1.13 8.06 -16.43
N ALA A 257 -1.14 9.28 -16.97
CA ALA A 257 0.07 10.09 -17.15
C ALA A 257 0.15 11.24 -16.15
N GLY A 258 -0.91 11.50 -15.39
CA GLY A 258 -0.94 12.58 -14.41
C GLY A 258 0.15 12.47 -13.35
N GLY A 259 0.89 13.56 -13.16
CA GLY A 259 1.87 13.71 -12.08
C GLY A 259 1.26 14.43 -10.87
N HIS A 260 0.30 15.33 -11.11
CA HIS A 260 -0.39 16.06 -10.05
C HIS A 260 -1.56 15.24 -9.47
N PRO A 261 -1.76 15.21 -8.13
CA PRO A 261 -2.87 14.46 -7.54
C PRO A 261 -4.25 14.77 -8.12
N GLU A 262 -4.54 16.04 -8.41
CA GLU A 262 -5.79 16.46 -9.08
C GLU A 262 -5.96 15.81 -10.47
N GLU A 263 -4.90 15.75 -11.26
CA GLU A 263 -4.94 15.16 -12.61
C GLU A 263 -5.23 13.67 -12.52
N VAL A 264 -4.54 12.97 -11.62
CA VAL A 264 -4.70 11.52 -11.41
C VAL A 264 -6.09 11.19 -10.90
N VAL A 265 -6.64 11.95 -9.94
CA VAL A 265 -8.02 11.74 -9.47
C VAL A 265 -9.02 11.99 -10.59
N ASN A 266 -8.78 12.97 -11.47
CA ASN A 266 -9.67 13.22 -12.61
C ASN A 266 -9.61 12.09 -13.66
N GLU A 267 -8.43 11.54 -13.94
CA GLU A 267 -8.26 10.35 -14.80
C GLU A 267 -9.03 9.14 -14.22
N ILE A 268 -8.88 8.87 -12.92
CA ILE A 268 -9.62 7.81 -12.22
C ILE A 268 -11.13 8.07 -12.25
N HIS A 269 -11.56 9.32 -12.03
CA HIS A 269 -12.97 9.70 -12.08
C HIS A 269 -13.61 9.35 -13.43
N HIS A 270 -12.93 9.65 -14.55
CA HIS A 270 -13.41 9.28 -15.87
C HIS A 270 -13.43 7.76 -16.10
N ALA A 271 -12.41 7.04 -15.64
CA ALA A 271 -12.35 5.58 -15.78
C ALA A 271 -13.47 4.86 -15.00
N LEU A 272 -13.89 5.42 -13.87
CA LEU A 272 -14.93 4.86 -13.01
C LEU A 272 -16.36 5.13 -13.48
N ALA A 273 -16.58 5.90 -14.55
CA ALA A 273 -17.91 6.37 -14.96
C ALA A 273 -18.94 5.24 -15.23
N SER A 274 -18.48 4.04 -15.57
CA SER A 274 -19.33 2.86 -15.81
C SER A 274 -19.34 1.86 -14.65
N THR A 275 -18.93 2.28 -13.46
CA THR A 275 -18.83 1.41 -12.27
C THR A 275 -19.81 1.88 -11.19
N ARG A 276 -19.74 1.28 -9.98
CA ARG A 276 -20.42 1.83 -8.80
C ARG A 276 -19.80 3.14 -8.29
N GLY A 277 -18.67 3.57 -8.85
CA GLY A 277 -17.88 4.68 -8.33
C GLY A 277 -17.13 4.30 -7.05
N ALA A 278 -16.33 5.25 -6.56
CA ALA A 278 -15.47 5.03 -5.40
C ALA A 278 -15.16 6.35 -4.66
N ALA A 279 -14.80 6.24 -3.39
CA ALA A 279 -13.98 7.24 -2.73
C ALA A 279 -12.51 6.98 -3.07
N VAL A 280 -11.76 8.04 -3.36
CA VAL A 280 -10.39 7.95 -3.86
C VAL A 280 -9.55 9.07 -3.26
N ALA A 281 -8.35 8.75 -2.81
CA ALA A 281 -7.32 9.73 -2.52
C ALA A 281 -6.02 9.40 -3.25
N VAL A 282 -5.34 10.44 -3.73
CA VAL A 282 -4.01 10.36 -4.33
C VAL A 282 -3.10 11.32 -3.57
N ALA A 283 -1.93 10.79 -3.19
CA ALA A 283 -0.85 11.56 -2.62
C ALA A 283 0.38 11.48 -3.52
N ARG A 284 1.05 12.61 -3.72
CA ARG A 284 2.38 12.69 -4.32
C ARG A 284 3.36 13.12 -3.25
N ILE A 285 4.30 12.25 -2.91
CA ILE A 285 5.39 12.52 -1.98
C ILE A 285 6.57 13.02 -2.79
N GLU A 286 7.09 14.17 -2.40
CA GLU A 286 8.24 14.84 -3.01
C GLU A 286 9.35 14.94 -1.96
N PRO A 287 10.20 13.90 -1.82
CA PRO A 287 11.23 13.81 -0.79
C PRO A 287 12.19 14.99 -0.80
N ASP A 288 12.66 15.39 -1.98
CA ASP A 288 13.65 16.47 -2.15
C ASP A 288 13.10 17.85 -1.72
N GLN A 289 11.77 17.98 -1.62
CA GLN A 289 11.09 19.18 -1.15
C GLN A 289 10.43 19.01 0.22
N GLU A 290 10.67 17.89 0.92
CA GLU A 290 10.10 17.55 2.22
C GLU A 290 8.59 17.85 2.32
N ARG A 291 7.83 17.44 1.29
CA ARG A 291 6.40 17.72 1.23
C ARG A 291 5.59 16.60 0.59
N VAL A 292 4.30 16.62 0.88
CA VAL A 292 3.30 15.80 0.23
C VAL A 292 2.22 16.71 -0.38
N LEU A 293 1.84 16.42 -1.61
CA LEU A 293 0.64 16.95 -2.25
C LEU A 293 -0.46 15.91 -2.16
N PHE A 294 -1.64 16.28 -1.69
CA PHE A 294 -2.75 15.35 -1.44
C PHE A 294 -4.04 15.85 -2.07
N CYS A 295 -4.72 15.00 -2.81
CA CYS A 295 -6.07 15.23 -3.32
C CYS A 295 -6.96 14.04 -2.98
N GLY A 296 -7.98 14.26 -2.16
CA GLY A 296 -8.93 13.24 -1.74
C GLY A 296 -10.37 13.62 -2.07
N VAL A 297 -11.15 12.62 -2.47
CA VAL A 297 -12.58 12.71 -2.79
C VAL A 297 -13.31 11.60 -2.06
N GLY A 298 -14.33 11.96 -1.28
CA GLY A 298 -15.11 11.04 -0.46
C GLY A 298 -14.60 10.98 0.98
N ASN A 299 -14.56 9.78 1.54
CA ASN A 299 -14.31 9.45 2.95
C ASN A 299 -12.90 8.87 3.22
N ILE A 300 -11.99 8.87 2.23
CA ILE A 300 -10.61 8.41 2.46
C ILE A 300 -9.90 9.38 3.40
N ALA A 301 -9.38 8.87 4.52
CA ALA A 301 -8.60 9.64 5.46
C ALA A 301 -7.12 9.63 5.06
N GLY A 302 -6.47 10.80 5.09
CA GLY A 302 -5.03 10.94 4.93
C GLY A 302 -4.40 11.63 6.13
N ALA A 303 -3.16 11.28 6.47
CA ALA A 303 -2.39 11.96 7.50
C ALA A 303 -0.88 11.86 7.26
N VAL A 304 -0.15 12.93 7.58
CA VAL A 304 1.30 12.86 7.80
C VAL A 304 1.55 12.57 9.27
N VAL A 305 2.36 11.55 9.52
CA VAL A 305 2.62 11.00 10.85
C VAL A 305 4.10 11.13 11.18
N THR A 306 4.39 11.76 12.31
CA THR A 306 5.72 11.78 12.92
C THR A 306 5.72 10.92 14.19
N SER A 307 6.85 10.84 14.88
CA SER A 307 6.93 10.13 16.17
C SER A 307 6.04 10.75 17.26
N THR A 308 5.65 12.02 17.13
CA THR A 308 4.92 12.78 18.16
C THR A 308 3.62 13.42 17.67
N SER A 309 3.38 13.46 16.36
CA SER A 309 2.22 14.16 15.81
C SER A 309 1.57 13.42 14.66
N LYS A 310 0.26 13.67 14.49
CA LYS A 310 -0.55 13.22 13.36
C LYS A 310 -1.29 14.43 12.79
N SER A 311 -0.92 14.82 11.58
CA SER A 311 -1.51 15.96 10.86
C SER A 311 -2.43 15.45 9.76
N SER A 312 -3.73 15.72 9.86
CA SER A 312 -4.73 15.28 8.88
C SER A 312 -4.56 15.98 7.52
N LEU A 313 -4.81 15.23 6.45
CA LEU A 313 -4.88 15.68 5.07
C LEU A 313 -6.34 15.62 4.62
N PRO A 314 -6.95 16.75 4.21
CA PRO A 314 -8.39 16.82 3.99
C PRO A 314 -8.82 16.19 2.66
N SER A 315 -9.86 15.35 2.72
CA SER A 315 -10.63 14.89 1.56
C SER A 315 -11.89 15.72 1.39
N LEU A 316 -12.25 16.04 0.15
CA LEU A 316 -13.45 16.81 -0.17
C LEU A 316 -14.64 15.89 -0.50
N PRO A 317 -15.89 16.30 -0.22
CA PRO A 317 -17.05 15.50 -0.57
C PRO A 317 -17.17 15.24 -2.08
N GLY A 318 -17.45 14.00 -2.44
CA GLY A 318 -17.70 13.59 -3.81
C GLY A 318 -17.53 12.08 -3.99
N THR A 319 -17.78 11.62 -5.21
CA THR A 319 -17.63 10.21 -5.60
C THR A 319 -17.03 10.14 -6.99
N ALA A 320 -15.86 9.52 -7.09
CA ALA A 320 -15.21 9.26 -8.38
C ALA A 320 -16.07 8.31 -9.22
N GLY A 321 -16.20 8.56 -10.52
CA GLY A 321 -17.17 7.88 -11.40
C GLY A 321 -18.58 8.46 -11.40
N HIS A 322 -18.94 9.32 -10.43
CA HIS A 322 -20.27 9.94 -10.36
C HIS A 322 -20.18 11.47 -10.35
N LEU A 323 -20.07 12.08 -9.16
CA LEU A 323 -20.09 13.53 -9.00
C LEU A 323 -18.92 14.01 -8.14
N ILE A 324 -18.07 14.84 -8.74
CA ILE A 324 -17.03 15.61 -8.05
C ILE A 324 -17.29 17.08 -8.34
N ARG A 325 -17.73 17.84 -7.33
CA ARG A 325 -18.00 19.29 -7.51
C ARG A 325 -16.73 20.12 -7.48
N THR A 326 -15.82 19.73 -6.60
CA THR A 326 -14.58 20.45 -6.33
C THR A 326 -13.48 19.42 -6.19
N LEU A 327 -12.49 19.52 -7.05
CA LEU A 327 -11.22 18.83 -6.88
C LEU A 327 -10.18 19.86 -6.41
N ARG A 328 -9.41 19.53 -5.37
CA ARG A 328 -8.38 20.40 -4.81
C ARG A 328 -7.22 19.59 -4.24
N THR A 329 -6.00 19.97 -4.58
CA THR A 329 -4.77 19.48 -4.00
C THR A 329 -4.35 20.39 -2.86
N PHE A 330 -4.00 19.77 -1.72
CA PHE A 330 -3.45 20.42 -0.55
C PHE A 330 -1.99 20.04 -0.41
N THR A 331 -1.12 21.02 -0.12
CA THR A 331 0.30 20.79 0.13
C THR A 331 0.56 20.79 1.63
N HIS A 332 1.25 19.78 2.13
CA HIS A 332 1.60 19.64 3.54
C HIS A 332 3.09 19.30 3.70
N PRO A 333 3.76 19.82 4.76
CA PRO A 333 5.12 19.39 5.09
C PRO A 333 5.17 17.89 5.39
N MET A 334 6.22 17.24 4.92
CA MET A 334 6.54 15.83 5.16
C MET A 334 8.02 15.74 5.53
N PRO A 335 8.38 16.03 6.80
CA PRO A 335 9.76 16.06 7.24
C PRO A 335 10.39 14.66 7.23
N THR A 336 11.71 14.61 7.24
CA THR A 336 12.47 13.37 7.31
C THR A 336 12.04 12.46 8.46
N GLY A 337 11.92 11.16 8.17
CA GLY A 337 11.50 10.15 9.14
C GLY A 337 10.00 10.15 9.47
N SER A 338 9.20 10.98 8.77
CA SER A 338 7.73 10.90 8.82
C SER A 338 7.19 9.83 7.86
N ALA A 339 5.91 9.49 8.03
CA ALA A 339 5.19 8.60 7.13
C ALA A 339 3.88 9.23 6.67
N LEU A 340 3.52 9.01 5.42
CA LEU A 340 2.15 9.21 4.95
C LEU A 340 1.35 7.97 5.34
N VAL A 341 0.18 8.16 5.94
CA VAL A 341 -0.80 7.12 6.19
C VAL A 341 -2.11 7.53 5.51
N MET A 342 -2.66 6.64 4.70
CA MET A 342 -4.02 6.77 4.17
C MET A 342 -4.82 5.53 4.52
N HIS A 343 -6.10 5.68 4.83
CA HIS A 343 -6.98 4.55 5.11
C HIS A 343 -8.42 4.82 4.64
N SER A 344 -9.16 3.74 4.33
CA SER A 344 -10.60 3.80 4.11
C SER A 344 -11.34 4.05 5.42
N ASP A 345 -12.65 4.31 5.35
CA ASP A 345 -13.47 4.47 6.55
C ASP A 345 -13.69 3.15 7.30
N GLY A 346 -13.26 2.02 6.74
CA GLY A 346 -13.04 0.76 7.43
C GLY A 346 -12.12 0.83 8.64
N LEU A 347 -11.38 1.93 8.82
CA LEU A 347 -10.61 2.24 10.02
C LEU A 347 -11.18 3.47 10.74
N THR A 348 -11.16 3.47 12.07
CA THR A 348 -11.41 4.68 12.86
C THR A 348 -10.18 5.59 12.84
N GLU A 349 -10.39 6.92 12.81
CA GLU A 349 -9.30 7.88 12.95
C GLU A 349 -8.78 8.03 14.39
N ARG A 350 -9.42 7.33 15.36
CA ARG A 350 -9.11 7.42 16.80
C ARG A 350 -7.90 6.58 17.19
N TRP A 351 -6.74 6.94 16.66
CA TRP A 351 -5.43 6.40 17.04
C TRP A 351 -4.39 7.53 17.04
N SER A 352 -3.32 7.37 17.82
CA SER A 352 -2.19 8.30 17.84
C SER A 352 -0.87 7.53 17.68
N PRO A 353 0.20 8.18 17.19
CA PRO A 353 1.52 7.54 17.10
C PRO A 353 2.06 7.10 18.47
N GLU A 354 1.64 7.78 19.53
CA GLU A 354 2.01 7.49 20.92
C GLU A 354 1.49 6.12 21.40
N THR A 355 0.39 5.60 20.83
CA THR A 355 -0.11 4.26 21.18
C THR A 355 0.68 3.13 20.55
N LEU A 356 1.58 3.45 19.61
CA LEU A 356 2.45 2.53 18.90
C LEU A 356 3.89 3.07 18.89
N PRO A 357 4.54 3.21 20.06
CA PRO A 357 5.90 3.73 20.14
C PRO A 357 6.87 2.91 19.28
N GLY A 358 7.76 3.58 18.56
CA GLY A 358 8.75 2.94 17.71
C GLY A 358 8.22 2.41 16.37
N VAL A 359 6.91 2.43 16.11
CA VAL A 359 6.33 1.81 14.90
C VAL A 359 6.89 2.38 13.59
N LEU A 360 7.26 3.67 13.55
CA LEU A 360 7.86 4.29 12.36
C LEU A 360 9.27 3.76 12.02
N GLN A 361 9.92 3.03 12.94
CA GLN A 361 11.20 2.36 12.68
C GLN A 361 11.03 1.07 11.88
N HIS A 362 9.79 0.58 11.74
CA HIS A 362 9.44 -0.63 11.02
C HIS A 362 9.02 -0.35 9.58
N SER A 363 8.90 -1.42 8.79
CA SER A 363 8.49 -1.36 7.40
C SER A 363 7.07 -0.82 7.25
N PRO A 364 6.73 -0.16 6.12
CA PRO A 364 5.38 0.35 5.88
C PRO A 364 4.26 -0.69 6.05
N THR A 365 4.52 -1.94 5.66
CA THR A 365 3.56 -3.04 5.82
C THR A 365 3.33 -3.42 7.29
N VAL A 366 4.36 -3.37 8.14
CA VAL A 366 4.20 -3.62 9.59
C VAL A 366 3.42 -2.48 10.25
N ILE A 367 3.70 -1.23 9.86
CA ILE A 367 2.91 -0.06 10.31
C ILE A 367 1.44 -0.23 9.93
N ALA A 368 1.17 -0.56 8.65
CA ALA A 368 -0.18 -0.83 8.15
C ALA A 368 -0.88 -1.96 8.94
N GLY A 369 -0.16 -3.07 9.21
CA GLY A 369 -0.68 -4.18 10.01
C GLY A 369 -1.10 -3.76 11.43
N HIS A 370 -0.30 -2.94 12.10
CA HIS A 370 -0.64 -2.41 13.41
C HIS A 370 -1.89 -1.52 13.37
N LEU A 371 -1.96 -0.61 12.41
CA LEU A 371 -3.11 0.30 12.25
C LEU A 371 -4.40 -0.47 11.97
N LEU A 372 -4.37 -1.45 11.06
CA LEU A 372 -5.53 -2.30 10.80
C LEU A 372 -5.99 -3.05 12.05
N ARG A 373 -5.05 -3.51 12.88
CA ARG A 373 -5.34 -4.24 14.10
C ARG A 373 -5.99 -3.37 15.18
N ILE A 374 -5.48 -2.15 15.41
CA ILE A 374 -5.98 -1.28 16.49
C ILE A 374 -7.18 -0.44 16.08
N ALA A 375 -7.33 -0.13 14.79
CA ALA A 375 -8.32 0.82 14.30
C ALA A 375 -9.31 0.22 13.30
N GLY A 376 -9.08 -0.98 12.78
CA GLY A 376 -9.95 -1.60 11.77
C GLY A 376 -11.29 -2.10 12.33
N LYS A 377 -12.37 -1.79 11.63
CA LYS A 377 -13.75 -2.20 11.92
C LYS A 377 -14.08 -3.54 11.27
N TYR A 378 -14.63 -4.49 12.02
CA TYR A 378 -14.86 -5.86 11.51
C TYR A 378 -16.02 -5.99 10.52
N HIS A 379 -16.99 -5.08 10.59
CA HIS A 379 -18.20 -5.08 9.79
C HIS A 379 -18.06 -4.26 8.50
N ASP A 380 -16.83 -4.04 8.05
CA ASP A 380 -16.53 -3.23 6.87
C ASP A 380 -15.30 -3.77 6.14
N ASP A 381 -15.21 -3.45 4.85
CA ASP A 381 -13.95 -3.53 4.13
C ASP A 381 -12.96 -2.54 4.78
N ALA A 382 -11.68 -2.90 4.84
CA ALA A 382 -10.70 -2.07 5.53
C ALA A 382 -9.37 -2.07 4.78
N SER A 383 -8.86 -0.89 4.48
CA SER A 383 -7.57 -0.70 3.83
C SER A 383 -6.77 0.39 4.50
N VAL A 384 -5.48 0.15 4.60
CA VAL A 384 -4.50 1.14 5.03
C VAL A 384 -3.26 1.01 4.17
N VAL A 385 -2.76 2.13 3.68
CA VAL A 385 -1.50 2.23 2.96
C VAL A 385 -0.60 3.22 3.66
N VAL A 386 0.66 2.84 3.81
CA VAL A 386 1.70 3.63 4.44
C VAL A 386 2.80 3.86 3.43
N ALA A 387 3.30 5.09 3.35
CA ALA A 387 4.47 5.42 2.57
C ALA A 387 5.51 6.13 3.43
N LYS A 388 6.70 5.54 3.46
CA LYS A 388 7.86 5.98 4.25
C LYS A 388 9.11 5.49 3.52
N GLY A 389 10.08 6.35 3.32
CA GLY A 389 11.36 5.98 2.75
C GLY A 389 12.52 6.60 3.51
N PRO A 390 13.74 6.53 2.96
CA PRO A 390 14.96 7.05 3.60
C PRO A 390 15.04 8.59 3.58
N TRP A 391 13.90 9.26 3.41
CA TRP A 391 13.81 10.71 3.31
C TRP A 391 13.34 11.35 4.59
#